data_AF-A0A0D6Z8F1-F1
#
_entry.id   AF-A0A0D6Z8F1-F1
#
_cell.length_a   1.000
_cell.length_b   1.000
_cell.length_c   1.000
_cell.angle_alpha   90.00
_cell.angle_beta   90.00
_cell.angle_gamma   90.00
#
_symmetry.space_group_name_H-M   'P 1'
#
loop_
_entity.id
_entity.type
_entity.pdbx_description
1 polymer ?
#
loop_
_entity_poly.entity_id
_entity_poly.type
_entity_poly.pdbx_seq_one_letter_code
_entity_poly.pdbx_strand_id
1 'polypeptide(L)'
;NDKSRSPHFKPPVRVVSGGSSSREDHSIFAYERRSLDEKLIVLCNFNKKDRFIEDELLIREVEDAQLIIQNYPDIDKMDRLRPFESRVFYKV
;
A
#
# COMPACT_ATOMS: atom_id res chain seq x y z
N ASN A 1 5.04 28.18 -28.44
CA ASN A 1 5.28 26.80 -28.86
C ASN A 1 6.19 26.16 -27.82
N ASP A 2 5.62 25.60 -26.75
CA ASP A 2 6.22 24.50 -25.97
C ASP A 2 5.11 23.90 -25.06
N LYS A 3 4.55 22.77 -25.49
CA LYS A 3 3.53 21.98 -24.79
C LYS A 3 4.18 20.71 -24.22
N SER A 4 5.13 20.83 -23.28
CA SER A 4 5.81 19.64 -22.72
C SER A 4 5.95 19.59 -21.20
N ARG A 5 5.27 20.48 -20.45
CA ARG A 5 5.12 20.27 -19.01
C ARG A 5 3.99 19.27 -18.77
N SER A 6 4.34 17.99 -18.75
CA SER A 6 3.51 16.91 -18.20
C SER A 6 2.86 17.41 -16.91
N PRO A 7 1.52 17.30 -16.75
CA PRO A 7 0.91 17.66 -15.48
C PRO A 7 1.55 16.75 -14.44
N HIS A 8 2.28 17.33 -13.50
CA HIS A 8 2.76 16.60 -12.33
C HIS A 8 1.53 16.07 -11.61
N PHE A 9 1.12 14.86 -11.96
CA PHE A 9 0.07 14.11 -11.28
C PHE A 9 0.67 13.74 -9.94
N LYS A 10 0.60 14.67 -8.97
CA LYS A 10 0.77 14.33 -7.56
C LYS A 10 -0.54 13.66 -7.17
N PRO A 11 -0.59 12.32 -7.07
CA PRO A 11 -1.76 11.68 -6.50
C PRO A 11 -1.82 12.11 -5.03
N PRO A 12 -3.01 12.19 -4.43
CA PRO A 12 -3.10 12.28 -2.98
C PRO A 12 -2.56 10.96 -2.42
N VAL A 13 -1.30 10.94 -2.02
CA VAL A 13 -0.74 9.85 -1.21
C VAL A 13 -1.41 9.97 0.14
N ARG A 14 -2.52 9.24 0.35
CA ARG A 14 -3.06 9.05 1.69
C ARG A 14 -2.22 7.97 2.34
N VAL A 15 -1.35 8.36 3.27
CA VAL A 15 -0.67 7.42 4.15
C VAL A 15 -1.73 6.89 5.10
N VAL A 16 -2.07 5.60 4.98
CA VAL A 16 -3.15 4.99 5.76
C VAL A 16 -2.67 4.58 7.17
N SER A 17 -1.35 4.56 7.39
CA SER A 17 -0.73 4.17 8.67
C SER A 17 0.60 4.89 8.91
N GLY A 18 0.53 6.20 9.22
CA GLY A 18 1.67 7.00 9.64
C GLY A 18 1.67 7.19 11.16
N GLY A 19 2.23 6.23 11.89
CA GLY A 19 2.48 6.37 13.33
C GLY A 19 3.61 7.38 13.60
N SER A 20 3.42 8.19 14.64
CA SER A 20 4.20 9.36 15.01
C SER A 20 5.71 9.11 15.19
N SER A 21 6.52 9.90 14.48
CA SER A 21 7.90 10.35 14.77
C SER A 21 8.68 9.77 15.98
N SER A 22 8.94 8.46 16.02
CA SER A 22 10.06 7.89 16.75
C SER A 22 10.74 6.86 15.84
N ARG A 23 12.07 6.88 15.78
CA ARG A 23 12.88 6.24 14.72
C ARG A 23 12.89 4.69 14.76
N GLU A 24 12.02 4.05 15.53
CA GLU A 24 12.03 2.59 15.74
C GLU A 24 10.65 1.90 15.73
N ASP A 25 9.53 2.64 15.79
CA ASP A 25 8.17 2.06 15.79
C ASP A 25 7.51 2.12 14.39
N HIS A 26 7.42 1.01 13.64
CA HIS A 26 6.46 -0.09 13.77
C HIS A 26 5.18 -0.03 12.90
N SER A 27 5.09 0.81 11.85
CA SER A 27 3.97 0.71 10.89
C SER A 27 4.32 0.06 9.56
N ILE A 28 3.32 -0.59 8.96
CA ILE A 28 3.31 -0.95 7.54
C ILE A 28 3.33 0.35 6.73
N PHE A 29 4.17 0.41 5.69
CA PHE A 29 4.13 1.49 4.73
C PHE A 29 2.99 1.24 3.75
N ALA A 30 1.88 1.97 3.93
CA ALA A 30 0.68 1.84 3.12
C ALA A 30 0.35 3.16 2.41
N TYR A 31 0.09 3.10 1.10
CA TYR A 31 -0.41 4.24 0.34
C TYR A 31 -1.32 3.81 -0.80
N GLU A 32 -2.15 4.75 -1.25
CA GLU A 32 -2.98 4.58 -2.43
C GLU A 32 -2.57 5.52 -3.58
N ARG A 33 -2.80 5.05 -4.80
CA ARG A 33 -2.77 5.87 -6.03
C ARG A 33 -4.16 5.81 -6.63
N ARG A 34 -4.71 6.96 -7.04
CA ARG A 34 -6.03 7.02 -7.67
C ARG A 34 -5.92 7.63 -9.07
N SER A 35 -6.72 7.12 -10.00
CA SER A 35 -6.89 7.65 -11.35
C SER A 35 -8.33 7.41 -11.78
N LEU A 36 -9.13 8.47 -11.94
CA LEU A 36 -10.57 8.34 -12.22
C LEU A 36 -11.24 7.41 -11.20
N ASP A 37 -11.83 6.32 -11.66
CA ASP A 37 -12.49 5.29 -10.85
C ASP A 37 -11.53 4.17 -10.40
N GLU A 38 -10.26 4.21 -10.83
CA GLU A 38 -9.27 3.20 -10.51
C GLU A 38 -8.44 3.57 -9.28
N LYS A 39 -8.05 2.52 -8.52
CA LYS A 39 -7.21 2.63 -7.33
C LYS A 39 -6.15 1.54 -7.31
N LEU A 40 -4.91 1.93 -6.97
CA LEU A 40 -3.87 1.01 -6.51
C LEU A 40 -3.67 1.17 -5.02
N ILE A 41 -3.54 0.05 -4.32
CA ILE A 41 -3.20 -0.01 -2.89
C ILE A 41 -1.84 -0.70 -2.79
N VAL A 42 -0.87 -0.02 -2.18
CA VAL A 42 0.49 -0.54 -1.99
C VAL A 42 0.74 -0.71 -0.51
N LEU A 43 1.12 -1.92 -0.11
CA LEU A 43 1.45 -2.29 1.25
C LEU A 43 2.87 -2.85 1.29
N CYS A 44 3.74 -2.26 2.10
CA CYS A 44 5.12 -2.72 2.27
C CYS A 44 5.49 -2.82 3.75
N ASN A 45 6.01 -3.98 4.16
CA ASN A 45 6.64 -4.13 5.46
C ASN A 45 8.15 -3.91 5.34
N PHE A 46 8.68 -2.75 5.72
CA PHE A 46 10.15 -2.52 5.71
C PHE A 46 10.88 -3.07 6.95
N ASN A 47 10.29 -4.01 7.68
CA ASN A 47 10.85 -4.56 8.91
C ASN A 47 11.28 -6.03 8.74
N LYS A 48 12.18 -6.48 9.63
CA LYS A 48 12.64 -7.87 9.76
C LYS A 48 11.65 -8.79 10.51
N LYS A 49 10.57 -8.22 11.04
CA LYS A 49 9.52 -8.94 11.79
C LYS A 49 8.19 -8.86 11.05
N ASP A 50 7.30 -9.81 11.32
CA ASP A 50 5.91 -9.76 10.89
C ASP A 50 5.24 -8.44 11.33
N ARG A 51 4.37 -7.91 10.47
CA ARG A 51 3.53 -6.75 10.75
C ARG A 51 2.08 -7.04 10.43
N PHE A 52 1.19 -6.51 11.25
CA PHE A 52 -0.24 -6.70 11.13
C PHE A 52 -0.88 -5.39 10.67
N ILE A 53 -1.87 -5.50 9.78
CA ILE A 53 -2.70 -4.40 9.34
C ILE A 53 -3.82 -4.27 10.38
N GLU A 54 -3.84 -3.17 11.11
CA GLU A 54 -4.85 -2.92 12.15
C GLU A 54 -6.11 -2.23 11.59
N ASP A 55 -6.01 -1.65 10.40
CA ASP A 55 -7.13 -0.98 9.72
C ASP A 55 -8.04 -2.01 9.02
N GLU A 56 -9.17 -2.35 9.66
CA GLU A 56 -10.18 -3.26 9.11
C GLU A 56 -10.77 -2.78 7.77
N LEU A 57 -10.86 -1.46 7.54
CA LEU A 57 -11.37 -0.93 6.27
C LEU A 57 -10.36 -1.19 5.15
N LEU A 58 -9.06 -1.02 5.44
CA LEU A 58 -8.00 -1.34 4.50
C LEU A 58 -7.97 -2.83 4.15
N ILE A 59 -8.19 -3.71 5.13
CA ILE A 59 -8.29 -5.17 4.90
C ILE A 59 -9.44 -5.48 3.93
N ARG A 60 -10.65 -4.96 4.21
CA ARG A 60 -11.82 -5.16 3.33
C ARG A 60 -11.57 -4.60 1.93
N GLU A 61 -10.93 -3.43 1.84
CA GLU A 61 -10.59 -2.84 0.54
C GLU A 61 -9.66 -3.74 -0.29
N VAL A 62 -8.66 -4.39 0.32
CA VAL A 62 -7.74 -5.27 -0.40
C VAL A 62 -8.32 -6.66 -0.67
N GLU A 63 -9.24 -7.16 0.16
CA GLU A 63 -9.97 -8.42 -0.09
C GLU A 63 -10.84 -8.33 -1.34
N ASP A 64 -11.46 -7.17 -1.57
CA ASP A 64 -12.26 -6.88 -2.77
C ASP A 64 -11.42 -6.45 -3.99
N ALA A 65 -10.09 -6.42 -3.88
CA ALA A 65 -9.19 -5.93 -4.92
C ALA A 65 -8.36 -7.06 -5.55
N GLN A 66 -7.92 -6.86 -6.79
CA GLN A 66 -7.06 -7.79 -7.48
C GLN A 66 -5.61 -7.61 -7.04
N LEU A 67 -4.98 -8.65 -6.50
CA LEU A 67 -3.53 -8.68 -6.31
C LEU A 67 -2.81 -8.70 -7.67
N ILE A 68 -1.96 -7.70 -7.94
CA ILE A 68 -1.27 -7.58 -9.23
C ILE A 68 0.24 -7.86 -9.15
N ILE A 69 0.88 -7.61 -8.00
CA ILE A 69 2.28 -7.97 -7.77
C ILE A 69 2.54 -8.21 -6.28
N GLN A 70 3.37 -9.22 -6.01
CA GLN A 70 3.90 -9.54 -4.70
C GLN A 70 5.34 -10.05 -4.84
N ASN A 71 6.14 -9.91 -3.78
CA ASN A 71 7.54 -10.38 -3.77
C ASN A 71 7.74 -11.72 -3.03
N TYR A 72 6.67 -12.29 -2.50
CA TYR A 72 6.63 -13.66 -1.98
C TYR A 72 5.80 -14.56 -2.92
N PRO A 73 5.98 -15.89 -2.88
CA PRO A 73 5.27 -16.80 -3.80
C PRO A 73 3.75 -16.89 -3.52
N ASP A 74 3.33 -16.57 -2.30
CA ASP A 74 1.97 -16.77 -1.80
C ASP A 74 1.57 -15.67 -0.79
N ILE A 75 0.27 -15.60 -0.45
CA ILE A 75 -0.23 -14.83 0.70
C ILE A 75 -0.67 -15.82 1.77
N ASP A 76 0.00 -15.79 2.93
CA ASP A 76 -0.40 -16.62 4.08
C ASP A 76 -1.65 -16.04 4.76
N LYS A 77 -1.61 -14.75 5.12
CA LYS A 77 -2.75 -14.02 5.71
C LYS A 77 -2.89 -12.63 5.13
N MET A 78 -4.13 -12.19 4.91
CA MET A 78 -4.40 -10.89 4.31
C MET A 78 -4.02 -9.73 5.24
N ASP A 79 -4.28 -9.89 6.54
CA ASP A 79 -4.00 -8.93 7.62
C ASP A 79 -2.54 -8.91 8.09
N ARG A 80 -1.66 -9.76 7.52
CA ARG A 80 -0.26 -9.88 7.96
C ARG A 80 0.72 -9.81 6.80
N LEU A 81 1.73 -8.98 6.93
CA LEU A 81 2.91 -8.95 6.07
C LEU A 81 4.10 -9.60 6.78
N ARG A 82 4.69 -10.62 6.16
CA ARG A 82 5.98 -11.21 6.56
C ARG A 82 7.12 -10.19 6.45
N PRO A 83 8.33 -10.48 6.97
CA PRO A 83 9.46 -9.58 6.87
C PRO A 83 9.73 -9.18 5.42
N PHE A 84 9.77 -7.88 5.12
CA PHE A 84 10.00 -7.37 3.76
C PHE A 84 8.93 -7.73 2.73
N GLU A 85 7.79 -8.26 3.14
CA GLU A 85 6.69 -8.57 2.22
C GLU A 85 6.05 -7.28 1.69
N SER A 86 5.84 -7.26 0.37
CA SER A 86 5.22 -6.17 -0.37
C SER A 86 4.12 -6.73 -1.25
N ARG A 87 2.96 -6.07 -1.23
CA ARG A 87 1.78 -6.44 -2.00
C ARG A 87 1.21 -5.20 -2.65
N VAL A 88 0.80 -5.33 -3.90
CA VAL A 88 0.08 -4.28 -4.62
C VAL A 88 -1.23 -4.83 -5.14
N PHE A 89 -2.29 -4.12 -4.82
CA PHE A 89 -3.65 -4.43 -5.24
C PHE A 89 -4.17 -3.35 -6.19
N TYR A 90 -5.01 -3.76 -7.13
CA TYR A 90 -5.71 -2.90 -8.08
C TYR A 90 -7.22 -3.10 -7.93
N LYS A 91 -7.97 -2.00 -7.93
CA LYS A 91 -9.43 -1.98 -7.82
C LYS A 91 -10.02 -0.95 -8.79
N VAL A 92 -11.16 -1.30 -9.39
CA VAL A 92 -12.02 -0.44 -10.21
C VAL A 92 -13.32 -0.20 -9.46
#